data_AF-A0A7C5XJ13-F1
#
_entry.id   AF-A0A7C5XJ13-F1
#
_cell.length_a   1.000
_cell.length_b   1.000
_cell.length_c   1.000
_cell.angle_alpha   90.00
_cell.angle_beta   90.00
_cell.angle_gamma   90.00
#
_symmetry.space_group_name_H-M   'P 1'
#
loop_
_entity.id
_entity.type
_entity.pdbx_description
1 polymer ?
#
loop_
_entity_poly.entity_id
_entity_poly.type
_entity_poly.pdbx_seq_one_letter_code
_entity_poly.pdbx_strand_id
1 'polypeptide(L)'
;MGAGKGGGFIRYSRYMFPFVDCVIRLYSELGKPVPISDVEDCMRDIHALRSTGGQYEGRDAALINGYVKTEPVGGRTRYVPKAEGVVNTAIYLALKEKLNDTIDSLSPDLLAHLLECLRISLVTIMISKVIQSIPDYIRAIKDPEYAVHLVNVQKFVEEFLLGIGGVQSEELNQDKASELIRDSALVSYVALKMLAGVEVKGLKPKYYDDVKEFIKTNIETTLIPTLPNPRLALVQLLIIACRNSATRIMAMAH
;
A
#
# COMPACT_ATOMS: atom_id res chain seq x y z
N MET A 1 1.37 34.70 -14.66
CA MET A 1 0.17 34.12 -15.28
C MET A 1 0.63 33.05 -16.26
N GLY A 2 0.10 31.85 -16.15
CA GLY A 2 0.50 30.69 -16.95
C GLY A 2 -0.16 29.43 -16.38
N ALA A 3 -1.50 29.42 -16.37
CA ALA A 3 -2.28 28.26 -16.01
C ALA A 3 -2.26 27.28 -17.19
N GLY A 4 -1.42 26.25 -17.10
CA GLY A 4 -1.48 25.08 -17.98
C GLY A 4 -2.39 24.02 -17.35
N LYS A 5 -3.65 23.95 -17.80
CA LYS A 5 -4.49 22.75 -17.67
C LYS A 5 -4.29 21.90 -18.93
N GLY A 6 -4.06 20.60 -18.76
CA GLY A 6 -4.26 19.59 -19.81
C GLY A 6 -3.09 18.63 -20.00
N GLY A 7 -3.21 17.42 -19.45
CA GLY A 7 -2.25 16.32 -19.62
C GLY A 7 -1.18 16.28 -18.52
N GLY A 8 -1.53 15.79 -17.34
CA GLY A 8 -0.57 15.62 -16.25
C GLY A 8 0.46 14.55 -16.63
N PHE A 9 1.60 14.97 -17.16
CA PHE A 9 2.74 14.07 -17.35
C PHE A 9 3.19 13.56 -15.99
N ILE A 10 3.09 12.25 -15.77
CA ILE A 10 3.70 11.58 -14.63
C ILE A 10 5.21 11.77 -14.77
N ARG A 11 5.82 12.55 -13.86
CA ARG A 11 7.27 12.67 -13.81
C ARG A 11 7.79 11.47 -13.03
N TYR A 12 8.05 10.37 -13.72
CA TYR A 12 8.66 9.21 -13.09
C TYR A 12 10.15 9.45 -12.85
N SER A 13 10.60 9.01 -11.68
CA SER A 13 12.01 8.87 -11.34
C SER A 13 12.18 7.59 -10.56
N ARG A 14 13.25 6.82 -10.83
CA ARG A 14 13.59 5.63 -10.04
C ARG A 14 13.81 5.93 -8.55
N TYR A 15 14.05 7.19 -8.20
CA TYR A 15 14.24 7.65 -6.83
C TYR A 15 12.92 8.03 -6.13
N MET A 16 11.80 8.08 -6.86
CA MET A 16 10.50 8.56 -6.36
C MET A 16 9.92 7.64 -5.28
N PHE A 17 9.74 6.36 -5.57
CA PHE A 17 9.19 5.42 -4.59
C PHE A 17 10.09 5.20 -3.38
N PRO A 18 11.43 5.11 -3.51
CA PRO A 18 12.33 5.15 -2.37
C PRO A 18 12.17 6.41 -1.49
N PHE A 19 11.97 7.58 -2.10
CA PHE A 19 11.70 8.81 -1.34
C PHE A 19 10.38 8.72 -0.57
N VAL A 20 9.32 8.25 -1.22
CA VAL A 20 7.99 8.13 -0.58
C VAL A 20 8.01 7.08 0.54
N ASP A 21 8.68 5.95 0.34
CA ASP A 21 8.84 4.90 1.36
C ASP A 21 9.51 5.44 2.62
N CYS A 22 10.62 6.16 2.46
CA CYS A 22 11.30 6.82 3.56
C CYS A 22 10.41 7.85 4.29
N VAL A 23 9.62 8.64 3.56
CA VAL A 23 8.67 9.56 4.20
C VAL A 23 7.59 8.81 4.97
N ILE A 24 7.05 7.71 4.43
CA ILE A 24 6.05 6.89 5.12
C ILE A 24 6.62 6.33 6.43
N ARG A 25 7.78 5.68 6.35
CA ARG A 25 8.44 5.04 7.48
C ARG A 25 8.76 6.06 8.58
N LEU A 26 9.48 7.13 8.24
CA LEU A 26 9.87 8.16 9.20
C LEU A 26 8.67 8.91 9.77
N TYR A 27 7.64 9.16 8.97
CA TYR A 27 6.42 9.81 9.48
C TYR A 27 5.72 8.92 10.51
N SER A 28 5.66 7.62 10.24
CA SER A 28 5.11 6.61 11.16
C SER A 28 5.88 6.54 12.47
N GLU A 29 7.22 6.46 12.38
CA GLU A 29 8.13 6.34 13.53
C GLU A 29 8.19 7.63 14.37
N LEU A 30 8.32 8.80 13.72
CA LEU A 30 8.50 10.08 14.42
C LEU A 30 7.19 10.70 14.91
N GLY A 31 6.05 10.29 14.35
CA GLY A 31 4.74 10.87 14.67
C GLY A 31 4.54 12.32 14.20
N LYS A 32 5.41 12.84 13.33
CA LYS A 32 5.44 14.26 12.90
C LYS A 32 6.01 14.43 11.49
N PRO A 33 5.73 15.58 10.82
CA PRO A 33 6.27 15.86 9.49
C PRO A 33 7.80 15.72 9.39
N VAL A 34 8.26 15.05 8.34
CA VAL A 34 9.65 14.58 8.20
C VAL A 34 10.53 15.63 7.51
N PRO A 35 11.75 15.95 8.00
CA PRO A 35 12.67 16.83 7.27
C PRO A 35 13.32 16.13 6.07
N ILE A 36 13.83 16.92 5.13
CA ILE A 36 14.58 16.38 3.99
C ILE A 36 15.83 15.62 4.43
N SER A 37 16.54 16.07 5.48
CA SER A 37 17.76 15.44 5.97
C SER A 37 17.53 13.98 6.37
N ASP A 38 16.46 13.72 7.13
CA ASP A 38 16.17 12.38 7.63
C ASP A 38 15.74 11.47 6.47
N VAL A 39 15.05 12.01 5.45
CA VAL A 39 14.72 11.27 4.23
C VAL A 39 15.99 10.93 3.43
N GLU A 40 16.94 11.87 3.30
CA GLU A 40 18.22 11.64 2.62
C GLU A 40 19.06 10.58 3.36
N ASP A 41 19.06 10.57 4.69
CA ASP A 41 19.68 9.53 5.53
C ASP A 41 19.01 8.18 5.28
N CYS A 42 17.68 8.12 5.38
CA CYS A 42 16.90 6.91 5.12
C CYS A 42 17.14 6.35 3.71
N MET A 43 17.17 7.20 2.67
CA MET A 43 17.43 6.75 1.30
C MET A 43 18.85 6.18 1.13
N ARG A 44 19.84 6.71 1.86
CA ARG A 44 21.20 6.19 1.87
C ARG A 44 21.30 4.84 2.55
N ASP A 45 20.63 4.70 3.68
CA ASP A 45 20.80 3.55 4.57
C ASP A 45 19.92 2.36 4.17
N ILE A 46 18.67 2.61 3.76
CA ILE A 46 17.71 1.57 3.40
C ILE A 46 17.82 1.20 1.92
N HIS A 47 17.87 2.19 1.04
CA HIS A 47 17.80 1.96 -0.41
C HIS A 47 19.16 2.00 -1.10
N ALA A 48 20.26 2.23 -0.36
CA ALA A 48 21.61 2.41 -0.90
C ALA A 48 21.73 3.53 -1.95
N LEU A 49 20.85 4.54 -1.90
CA LEU A 49 20.78 5.65 -2.86
C LEU A 49 21.50 6.88 -2.31
N ARG A 50 22.79 7.01 -2.67
CA ARG A 50 23.69 8.07 -2.16
C ARG A 50 23.78 9.34 -3.00
N SER A 51 23.17 9.35 -4.19
CA SER A 51 23.22 10.51 -5.07
C SER A 51 22.30 11.61 -4.54
N THR A 52 22.88 12.71 -4.06
CA THR A 52 22.12 13.89 -3.64
C THR A 52 21.18 14.37 -4.75
N GLY A 53 21.68 14.49 -5.98
CA GLY A 53 20.85 14.88 -7.13
C GLY A 53 19.67 13.94 -7.36
N GLY A 54 19.87 12.62 -7.20
CA GLY A 54 18.80 11.63 -7.29
C GLY A 54 17.78 11.73 -6.16
N GLN A 55 18.21 12.04 -4.93
CA GLN A 55 17.31 12.24 -3.79
C GLN A 55 16.38 13.44 -4.01
N TYR A 56 16.93 14.57 -4.49
CA TYR A 56 16.13 15.75 -4.86
C TYR A 56 15.22 15.49 -6.06
N GLU A 57 15.65 14.71 -7.04
CA GLU A 57 14.82 14.28 -8.16
C GLU A 57 13.65 13.41 -7.70
N GLY A 58 13.90 12.46 -6.78
CA GLY A 58 12.89 11.61 -6.16
C GLY A 58 11.86 12.43 -5.38
N ARG A 59 12.31 13.41 -4.59
CA ARG A 59 11.45 14.38 -3.91
C ARG A 59 10.53 15.11 -4.89
N ASP A 60 11.11 15.71 -5.92
CA ASP A 60 10.36 16.54 -6.87
C ASP A 60 9.33 15.71 -7.62
N ALA A 61 9.70 14.51 -8.07
CA ALA A 61 8.78 13.54 -8.65
C ALA A 61 7.65 13.20 -7.67
N ALA A 62 7.97 12.90 -6.42
CA ALA A 62 6.97 12.51 -5.43
C ALA A 62 5.98 13.63 -5.09
N LEU A 63 6.44 14.89 -5.08
CA LEU A 63 5.59 16.08 -4.90
C LEU A 63 4.71 16.33 -6.13
N ILE A 64 5.28 16.27 -7.33
CA ILE A 64 4.56 16.50 -8.60
C ILE A 64 3.45 15.47 -8.79
N ASN A 65 3.73 14.20 -8.48
CA ASN A 65 2.74 13.12 -8.58
C ASN A 65 1.78 13.08 -7.38
N GLY A 66 1.92 13.98 -6.40
CA GLY A 66 1.00 14.07 -5.27
C GLY A 66 1.07 12.89 -4.29
N TYR A 67 2.18 12.15 -4.25
CA TYR A 67 2.39 11.04 -3.31
C TYR A 67 2.80 11.51 -1.91
N VAL A 68 3.35 12.71 -1.85
CA VAL A 68 3.70 13.42 -0.61
C VAL A 68 3.24 14.87 -0.73
N LYS A 69 3.06 15.52 0.42
CA LYS A 69 2.83 16.97 0.50
C LYS A 69 3.86 17.62 1.40
N THR A 70 4.03 18.92 1.20
CA THR A 70 4.84 19.77 2.07
C THR A 70 4.01 20.34 3.21
N GLU A 71 4.61 20.43 4.39
CA GLU A 71 4.05 21.07 5.58
C GLU A 71 5.09 22.05 6.15
N PRO A 72 4.75 23.34 6.38
CA PRO A 72 5.66 24.28 7.00
C PRO A 72 5.72 24.06 8.51
N VAL A 73 6.92 23.78 9.04
CA VAL A 73 7.16 23.61 10.48
C VAL A 73 8.33 24.48 10.90
N GLY A 74 8.07 25.52 11.70
CA GLY A 74 9.11 26.44 12.18
C GLY A 74 9.91 27.11 11.05
N GLY A 75 9.22 27.51 9.97
CA GLY A 75 9.86 28.13 8.79
C GLY A 75 10.62 27.16 7.88
N ARG A 76 10.63 25.85 8.17
CA ARG A 76 11.24 24.82 7.34
C ARG A 76 10.20 23.94 6.68
N THR A 77 10.47 23.51 5.46
CA THR A 77 9.63 22.54 4.74
C THR A 77 9.84 21.14 5.31
N ARG A 78 8.73 20.46 5.61
CA ARG A 78 8.68 19.05 6.01
C ARG A 78 7.75 18.28 5.09
N TYR A 79 7.81 16.96 5.11
CA TYR A 79 7.05 16.09 4.22
C TYR A 79 6.09 15.20 5.02
N VAL A 80 4.91 14.99 4.45
CA VAL A 80 3.87 14.09 4.98
C VAL A 80 3.38 13.19 3.84
N PRO A 81 3.24 11.88 4.07
CA PRO A 81 2.72 10.96 3.06
C PRO A 81 1.24 11.20 2.78
N LYS A 82 0.84 10.99 1.52
CA LYS A 82 -0.57 10.93 1.12
C LYS A 82 -1.01 9.48 0.93
N ALA A 83 -2.31 9.23 1.04
CA ALA A 83 -2.90 7.91 0.84
C ALA A 83 -2.50 7.28 -0.51
N GLU A 84 -2.48 8.07 -1.58
CA GLU A 84 -2.05 7.62 -2.90
C GLU A 84 -0.57 7.22 -2.94
N GLY A 85 0.29 7.97 -2.24
CA GLY A 85 1.70 7.63 -2.08
C GLY A 85 1.91 6.32 -1.32
N VAL A 86 1.14 6.09 -0.25
CA VAL A 86 1.17 4.82 0.52
C VAL A 86 0.83 3.64 -0.39
N VAL A 87 -0.30 3.72 -1.10
CA VAL A 87 -0.79 2.65 -1.97
C VAL A 87 0.20 2.35 -3.09
N ASN A 88 0.60 3.36 -3.86
CA ASN A 88 1.45 3.14 -5.03
C ASN A 88 2.87 2.70 -4.63
N THR A 89 3.38 3.17 -3.49
CA THR A 89 4.67 2.71 -2.96
C THR A 89 4.58 1.25 -2.50
N ALA A 90 3.52 0.86 -1.79
CA ALA A 90 3.31 -0.53 -1.40
C ALA A 90 3.25 -1.48 -2.61
N ILE A 91 2.50 -1.10 -3.65
CA ILE A 91 2.43 -1.88 -4.90
C ILE A 91 3.79 -1.94 -5.58
N TYR A 92 4.47 -0.80 -5.72
CA TYR A 92 5.79 -0.75 -6.34
C TYR A 92 6.81 -1.62 -5.60
N LEU A 93 6.85 -1.57 -4.26
CA LEU A 93 7.79 -2.36 -3.46
C LEU A 93 7.49 -3.86 -3.56
N ALA A 94 6.23 -4.27 -3.54
CA ALA A 94 5.83 -5.66 -3.78
C ALA A 94 6.31 -6.15 -5.16
N LEU A 95 6.17 -5.30 -6.19
CA LEU A 95 6.68 -5.60 -7.53
C LEU A 95 8.20 -5.63 -7.58
N LYS A 96 8.87 -4.68 -6.93
CA LYS A 96 10.33 -4.59 -6.86
C LYS A 96 10.93 -5.83 -6.21
N GLU A 97 10.30 -6.36 -5.16
CA GLU A 97 10.75 -7.59 -4.50
C GLU A 97 10.68 -8.81 -5.43
N LYS A 98 9.66 -8.90 -6.28
CA LYS A 98 9.45 -10.05 -7.17
C LYS A 98 10.10 -9.92 -8.54
N LEU A 99 10.22 -8.70 -9.06
CA LEU A 99 10.73 -8.40 -10.41
C LEU A 99 12.13 -7.80 -10.42
N ASN A 100 12.66 -7.45 -9.24
CA ASN A 100 13.95 -6.80 -9.04
C ASN A 100 14.09 -5.53 -9.92
N ASP A 101 15.26 -5.25 -10.48
CA ASP A 101 15.54 -4.10 -11.34
C ASP A 101 14.73 -4.06 -12.65
N THR A 102 14.03 -5.13 -13.00
CA THR A 102 13.13 -5.13 -14.17
C THR A 102 12.04 -4.06 -14.03
N ILE A 103 11.53 -3.82 -12.82
CA ILE A 103 10.48 -2.80 -12.61
C ILE A 103 10.95 -1.38 -12.95
N ASP A 104 12.24 -1.09 -12.68
CA ASP A 104 12.83 0.22 -12.94
C ASP A 104 13.14 0.46 -14.41
N SER A 105 13.13 -0.61 -15.22
CA SER A 105 13.30 -0.54 -16.68
C SER A 105 12.00 -0.30 -17.44
N LEU A 106 10.84 -0.36 -16.77
CA LEU A 106 9.55 -0.09 -17.42
C LEU A 106 9.45 1.39 -17.80
N SER A 107 8.73 1.65 -18.90
CA SER A 107 8.38 3.04 -19.23
C SER A 107 7.47 3.63 -18.14
N PRO A 108 7.53 4.95 -17.89
CA PRO A 108 6.67 5.63 -16.92
C PRO A 108 5.19 5.31 -17.10
N ASP A 109 4.71 5.32 -18.34
CA ASP A 109 3.31 5.04 -18.66
C ASP A 109 2.95 3.58 -18.33
N LEU A 110 3.81 2.63 -18.69
CA LEU A 110 3.54 1.22 -18.42
C LEU A 110 3.54 0.92 -16.92
N LEU A 111 4.47 1.52 -16.18
CA LEU A 111 4.49 1.40 -14.73
C LEU A 111 3.23 1.98 -14.10
N ALA A 112 2.82 3.19 -14.50
CA ALA A 112 1.61 3.82 -13.99
C ALA A 112 0.36 2.96 -14.25
N HIS A 113 0.21 2.41 -15.46
CA HIS A 113 -0.90 1.50 -15.79
C HIS A 113 -0.85 0.21 -14.97
N LEU A 114 0.34 -0.37 -14.76
CA LEU A 114 0.51 -1.57 -13.96
C LEU A 114 0.10 -1.34 -12.50
N LEU A 115 0.54 -0.24 -11.90
CA LEU A 115 0.18 0.14 -10.53
C LEU A 115 -1.35 0.29 -10.38
N GLU A 116 -2.00 1.00 -11.29
CA GLU A 116 -3.45 1.20 -11.27
C GLU A 116 -4.21 -0.12 -11.45
N CYS A 117 -3.76 -0.98 -12.37
CA CYS A 117 -4.37 -2.29 -12.57
C CYS A 117 -4.28 -3.17 -11.32
N LEU A 118 -3.13 -3.22 -10.66
CA LEU A 118 -2.95 -4.00 -9.44
C LEU A 118 -3.77 -3.46 -8.28
N ARG A 119 -3.86 -2.13 -8.16
CA ARG A 119 -4.75 -1.47 -7.20
C ARG A 119 -6.20 -1.93 -7.38
N ILE A 120 -6.73 -1.87 -8.60
CA ILE A 120 -8.11 -2.30 -8.91
C ILE A 120 -8.31 -3.79 -8.62
N SER A 121 -7.32 -4.60 -8.98
CA SER A 121 -7.33 -6.05 -8.74
C SER A 121 -7.43 -6.33 -7.24
N LEU A 122 -6.62 -5.65 -6.44
CA LEU A 122 -6.59 -5.82 -4.99
C LEU A 122 -7.91 -5.36 -4.34
N VAL A 123 -8.46 -4.20 -4.73
CA VAL A 123 -9.78 -3.74 -4.25
C VAL A 123 -10.85 -4.79 -4.53
N THR A 124 -10.88 -5.30 -5.76
CA THR A 124 -11.86 -6.32 -6.17
C THR A 124 -11.76 -7.56 -5.31
N ILE A 125 -10.54 -8.07 -5.08
CA ILE A 125 -10.31 -9.26 -4.27
C ILE A 125 -10.71 -9.02 -2.80
N MET A 126 -10.34 -7.87 -2.23
CA MET A 126 -10.72 -7.51 -0.87
C MET A 126 -12.24 -7.43 -0.71
N ILE A 127 -12.95 -6.80 -1.65
CA ILE A 127 -14.42 -6.74 -1.64
C ILE A 127 -15.02 -8.14 -1.77
N SER A 128 -14.49 -9.00 -2.66
CA SER A 128 -14.96 -10.38 -2.79
C SER A 128 -14.80 -11.17 -1.49
N LYS A 129 -13.67 -11.03 -0.78
CA LYS A 129 -13.46 -11.66 0.53
C LYS A 129 -14.49 -11.18 1.56
N VAL A 130 -14.77 -9.87 1.59
CA VAL A 130 -15.82 -9.30 2.47
C VAL A 130 -17.19 -9.89 2.13
N ILE A 131 -17.59 -9.92 0.86
CA ILE A 131 -18.88 -10.47 0.44
C ILE A 131 -18.99 -11.96 0.81
N GLN A 132 -17.93 -12.73 0.59
CA GLN A 132 -17.88 -14.15 0.93
C GLN A 132 -17.99 -14.40 2.44
N SER A 133 -17.59 -13.45 3.28
CA SER A 133 -17.71 -13.55 4.74
C SER A 133 -19.11 -13.20 5.29
N ILE A 134 -19.98 -12.55 4.51
CA ILE A 134 -21.33 -12.13 4.95
C ILE A 134 -22.19 -13.29 5.47
N PRO A 135 -22.27 -14.46 4.80
CA PRO A 135 -23.05 -15.58 5.29
C PRO A 135 -22.61 -16.07 6.68
N ASP A 136 -21.30 -16.05 6.93
CA ASP A 136 -20.71 -16.45 8.21
C ASP A 136 -21.04 -15.45 9.31
N TYR A 137 -20.99 -14.14 9.02
CA TYR A 137 -21.47 -13.10 9.95
C TYR A 137 -22.97 -13.24 10.26
N ILE A 138 -23.81 -13.47 9.25
CA ILE A 138 -25.25 -13.66 9.44
C ILE A 138 -25.52 -14.90 10.32
N ARG A 139 -24.76 -15.98 10.11
CA ARG A 139 -24.88 -17.20 10.93
C ARG A 139 -24.46 -16.94 12.38
N ALA A 140 -23.38 -16.21 12.60
CA ALA A 140 -22.93 -15.81 13.95
C ALA A 140 -23.95 -14.93 14.69
N ILE A 141 -24.67 -14.05 13.99
CA ILE A 141 -25.73 -13.24 14.62
C ILE A 141 -26.91 -14.11 15.09
N LYS A 142 -27.20 -15.20 14.37
CA LYS A 142 -28.35 -16.09 14.66
C LYS A 142 -28.04 -17.17 15.69
N ASP A 143 -26.78 -17.52 15.86
CA ASP A 143 -26.32 -18.60 16.73
C ASP A 143 -25.16 -18.12 17.61
N PRO A 144 -25.41 -17.83 18.90
CA PRO A 144 -24.39 -17.37 19.84
C PRO A 144 -23.24 -18.36 20.05
N GLU A 145 -23.47 -19.67 19.93
CA GLU A 145 -22.39 -20.68 20.02
C GLU A 145 -21.52 -20.64 18.75
N TYR A 146 -22.14 -20.47 17.58
CA TYR A 146 -21.41 -20.20 16.34
C TYR A 146 -20.69 -18.86 16.39
N ALA A 147 -21.20 -17.84 17.09
CA ALA A 147 -20.52 -16.55 17.26
C ALA A 147 -19.21 -16.68 18.05
N VAL A 148 -19.20 -17.48 19.12
CA VAL A 148 -17.97 -17.79 19.88
C VAL A 148 -16.96 -18.54 19.00
N HIS A 149 -17.45 -19.45 18.16
CA HIS A 149 -16.62 -20.14 17.18
C HIS A 149 -16.14 -19.19 16.06
N LEU A 150 -16.97 -18.22 15.65
CA LEU A 150 -16.64 -17.24 14.63
C LEU A 150 -15.68 -16.18 15.15
N VAL A 151 -15.70 -15.80 16.42
CA VAL A 151 -14.69 -14.93 17.03
C VAL A 151 -13.32 -15.65 17.06
N ASN A 152 -13.32 -16.96 17.32
CA ASN A 152 -12.12 -17.79 17.16
C ASN A 152 -11.70 -17.96 15.68
N VAL A 153 -12.66 -17.96 14.75
CA VAL A 153 -12.40 -17.94 13.29
C VAL A 153 -12.08 -16.54 12.78
N GLN A 154 -12.45 -15.46 13.46
CA GLN A 154 -12.04 -14.09 13.15
C GLN A 154 -10.58 -13.93 13.52
N LYS A 155 -10.16 -14.54 14.62
CA LYS A 155 -8.76 -14.78 14.97
C LYS A 155 -8.02 -15.56 13.87
N PHE A 156 -8.66 -16.58 13.28
CA PHE A 156 -8.13 -17.31 12.13
C PHE A 156 -8.14 -16.48 10.83
N VAL A 157 -9.15 -15.66 10.57
CA VAL A 157 -9.22 -14.75 9.42
C VAL A 157 -8.20 -13.64 9.56
N GLU A 158 -7.86 -13.23 10.77
CA GLU A 158 -6.78 -12.30 11.06
C GLU A 158 -5.41 -12.98 10.95
N GLU A 159 -5.23 -14.21 11.43
CA GLU A 159 -4.02 -15.02 11.18
C GLU A 159 -3.84 -15.37 9.68
N PHE A 160 -4.94 -15.47 8.93
CA PHE A 160 -4.96 -15.84 7.51
C PHE A 160 -4.89 -14.62 6.57
N LEU A 161 -5.34 -13.43 7.01
CA LEU A 161 -5.20 -12.16 6.28
C LEU A 161 -3.90 -11.42 6.63
N LEU A 162 -3.33 -11.68 7.81
CA LEU A 162 -2.06 -11.14 8.26
C LEU A 162 -1.02 -12.26 8.35
N GLY A 163 -0.36 -12.56 7.24
CA GLY A 163 0.96 -13.21 7.27
C GLY A 163 2.04 -12.37 7.96
N ILE A 164 1.69 -11.66 9.04
CA ILE A 164 2.58 -10.97 9.94
C ILE A 164 3.09 -12.03 10.90
N GLY A 165 4.42 -12.23 10.86
CA GLY A 165 5.15 -13.35 11.44
C GLY A 165 4.69 -13.83 12.81
N GLY A 166 4.77 -15.15 12.97
CA GLY A 166 4.34 -15.90 14.14
C GLY A 166 4.62 -15.19 15.47
N VAL A 167 3.54 -14.81 16.13
CA VAL A 167 3.56 -14.39 17.52
C VAL A 167 3.74 -15.67 18.35
N GLN A 168 4.89 -15.80 19.02
CA GLN A 168 5.10 -16.89 19.98
C GLN A 168 4.06 -16.76 21.10
N SER A 169 3.39 -17.86 21.41
CA SER A 169 2.13 -17.92 22.17
C SER A 169 2.25 -17.59 23.66
N GLU A 170 3.41 -17.16 24.17
CA GLU A 170 3.67 -17.14 25.61
C GLU A 170 3.19 -15.87 26.35
N GLU A 171 2.70 -14.82 25.67
CA GLU A 171 2.30 -13.55 26.32
C GLU A 171 1.03 -12.87 25.76
N LEU A 172 0.12 -13.60 25.11
CA LEU A 172 -1.13 -13.01 24.58
C LEU A 172 -2.27 -13.09 25.62
N ASN A 173 -2.44 -12.04 26.44
CA ASN A 173 -3.64 -11.91 27.28
C ASN A 173 -4.83 -11.38 26.46
N GLN A 174 -6.05 -11.54 26.99
CA GLN A 174 -7.30 -11.23 26.27
C GLN A 174 -7.41 -9.74 25.86
N ASP A 175 -6.88 -8.83 26.68
CA ASP A 175 -6.89 -7.39 26.41
C ASP A 175 -5.93 -7.02 25.27
N LYS A 176 -4.70 -7.56 25.28
CA LYS A 176 -3.70 -7.35 24.22
C LYS A 176 -4.14 -7.99 22.91
N ALA A 177 -4.81 -9.14 22.97
CA ALA A 177 -5.45 -9.74 21.80
C ALA A 177 -6.55 -8.84 21.23
N SER A 178 -7.44 -8.29 22.07
CA SER A 178 -8.50 -7.39 21.61
C SER A 178 -7.98 -6.09 21.00
N GLU A 179 -6.89 -5.53 21.54
CA GLU A 179 -6.23 -4.36 20.97
C GLU A 179 -5.61 -4.67 19.59
N LEU A 180 -4.93 -5.81 19.44
CA LEU A 180 -4.36 -6.25 18.16
C LEU A 180 -5.43 -6.49 17.09
N ILE A 181 -6.55 -7.13 17.47
CA ILE A 181 -7.73 -7.34 16.62
C ILE A 181 -8.25 -5.98 16.11
N ARG A 182 -8.39 -5.01 17.02
CA ARG A 182 -8.90 -3.68 16.68
C ARG A 182 -7.97 -2.91 15.76
N ASP A 183 -6.66 -2.95 16.01
CA ASP A 183 -5.66 -2.29 15.19
C ASP A 183 -5.55 -2.98 13.80
N SER A 184 -5.64 -4.31 13.72
CA SER A 184 -5.69 -5.07 12.46
C SER A 184 -6.91 -4.72 11.60
N ALA A 185 -8.10 -4.71 12.20
CA ALA A 185 -9.34 -4.36 11.51
C ALA A 185 -9.31 -2.90 11.02
N LEU A 186 -8.73 -2.00 11.82
CA LEU A 186 -8.53 -0.61 11.43
C LEU A 186 -7.59 -0.50 10.23
N VAL A 187 -6.43 -1.17 10.26
CA VAL A 187 -5.46 -1.18 9.15
C VAL A 187 -6.10 -1.72 7.87
N SER A 188 -6.82 -2.84 7.95
CA SER A 188 -7.53 -3.43 6.81
C SER A 188 -8.57 -2.49 6.21
N TYR A 189 -9.37 -1.84 7.06
CA TYR A 189 -10.38 -0.86 6.63
C TYR A 189 -9.75 0.38 5.99
N VAL A 190 -8.69 0.91 6.60
CA VAL A 190 -7.95 2.07 6.09
C VAL A 190 -7.30 1.72 4.74
N ALA A 191 -6.66 0.55 4.64
CA ALA A 191 -6.07 0.06 3.40
C ALA A 191 -7.11 -0.02 2.27
N LEU A 192 -8.28 -0.63 2.53
CA LEU A 192 -9.36 -0.71 1.54
C LEU A 192 -9.83 0.68 1.08
N LYS A 193 -9.98 1.64 2.01
CA LYS A 193 -10.31 3.03 1.67
C LYS A 193 -9.25 3.69 0.80
N MET A 194 -7.97 3.59 1.18
CA MET A 194 -6.87 4.17 0.41
C MET A 194 -6.78 3.54 -0.99
N LEU A 195 -6.91 2.22 -1.07
CA LEU A 195 -6.96 1.48 -2.34
C LEU A 195 -8.15 1.91 -3.20
N ALA A 196 -9.30 2.25 -2.61
CA ALA A 196 -10.45 2.81 -3.33
C ALA A 196 -10.29 4.30 -3.70
N GLY A 197 -9.19 4.95 -3.34
CA GLY A 197 -8.94 6.37 -3.60
C GLY A 197 -9.62 7.32 -2.61
N VAL A 198 -10.07 6.80 -1.48
CA VAL A 198 -10.70 7.60 -0.42
C VAL A 198 -9.65 8.03 0.59
N GLU A 199 -9.48 9.33 0.76
CA GLU A 199 -8.60 9.90 1.78
C GLU A 199 -9.15 9.65 3.19
N VAL A 200 -8.28 9.17 4.08
CA VAL A 200 -8.64 8.93 5.49
C VAL A 200 -8.19 10.12 6.33
N LYS A 201 -9.14 10.98 6.70
CA LYS A 201 -8.88 12.16 7.54
C LYS A 201 -8.54 11.75 8.97
N GLY A 202 -7.55 12.42 9.56
CA GLY A 202 -7.18 12.23 10.97
C GLY A 202 -6.49 10.89 11.27
N LEU A 203 -5.98 10.19 10.25
CA LEU A 203 -5.21 8.98 10.46
C LEU A 203 -3.93 9.30 11.25
N LYS A 204 -3.73 8.59 12.36
CA LYS A 204 -2.51 8.76 13.16
C LYS A 204 -1.29 8.31 12.33
N PRO A 205 -0.14 9.00 12.45
CA PRO A 205 1.06 8.65 11.68
C PRO A 205 1.46 7.17 11.77
N LYS A 206 1.36 6.57 12.97
CA LYS A 206 1.74 5.16 13.22
C LYS A 206 1.12 4.15 12.24
N TYR A 207 -0.05 4.44 11.68
CA TYR A 207 -0.77 3.51 10.81
C TYR A 207 -0.34 3.57 9.34
N TYR A 208 0.46 4.57 8.94
CA TYR A 208 0.83 4.73 7.53
C TYR A 208 1.75 3.60 7.05
N ASP A 209 2.70 3.20 7.89
CA ASP A 209 3.61 2.08 7.59
C ASP A 209 2.89 0.74 7.69
N ASP A 210 2.04 0.54 8.72
CA ASP A 210 1.21 -0.66 8.86
C ASP A 210 0.31 -0.89 7.62
N VAL A 211 -0.31 0.17 7.11
CA VAL A 211 -1.15 0.10 5.91
C VAL A 211 -0.31 -0.19 4.65
N LYS A 212 0.88 0.41 4.54
CA LYS A 212 1.81 0.14 3.44
C LYS A 212 2.20 -1.34 3.42
N GLU A 213 2.63 -1.88 4.56
CA GLU A 213 3.02 -3.29 4.69
C GLU A 213 1.84 -4.23 4.45
N PHE A 214 0.65 -3.94 5.00
CA PHE A 214 -0.55 -4.72 4.73
C PHE A 214 -0.86 -4.84 3.23
N ILE A 215 -0.80 -3.71 2.50
CA ILE A 215 -1.03 -3.70 1.05
C ILE A 215 0.06 -4.50 0.32
N LYS A 216 1.32 -4.28 0.66
CA LYS A 216 2.47 -4.99 0.06
C LYS A 216 2.33 -6.50 0.23
N THR A 217 2.10 -6.98 1.46
CA THR A 217 1.92 -8.40 1.77
C THR A 217 0.73 -9.00 1.01
N ASN A 218 -0.39 -8.28 0.90
CA ASN A 218 -1.55 -8.80 0.16
C ASN A 218 -1.24 -8.96 -1.34
N ILE A 219 -0.46 -8.06 -1.94
CA ILE A 219 -0.04 -8.18 -3.33
C ILE A 219 0.87 -9.38 -3.53
N GLU A 220 1.86 -9.54 -2.65
CA GLU A 220 2.83 -10.63 -2.71
C GLU A 220 2.19 -12.01 -2.54
N THR A 221 1.18 -12.11 -1.67
CA THR A 221 0.51 -13.38 -1.35
C THR A 221 -0.65 -13.71 -2.28
N THR A 222 -1.34 -12.69 -2.81
CA THR A 222 -2.61 -12.90 -3.52
C THR A 222 -2.52 -12.63 -5.03
N LEU A 223 -1.68 -11.69 -5.46
CA LEU A 223 -1.66 -11.22 -6.86
C LEU A 223 -0.41 -11.64 -7.62
N ILE A 224 0.74 -11.78 -6.95
CA ILE A 224 1.98 -12.20 -7.60
C ILE A 224 2.15 -13.70 -7.38
N PRO A 225 1.90 -14.56 -8.38
CA PRO A 225 2.11 -15.99 -8.24
C PRO A 225 3.59 -16.27 -7.95
N THR A 226 3.85 -17.34 -7.18
CA THR A 226 5.20 -17.83 -6.87
C THR A 226 5.83 -18.45 -8.12
N LEU A 227 6.24 -17.60 -9.07
CA LEU A 227 6.95 -18.03 -10.26
C LEU A 227 8.46 -17.82 -10.08
N PRO A 228 9.29 -18.81 -10.44
CA PRO A 228 10.75 -18.70 -10.30
C PRO A 228 11.38 -17.74 -11.32
N ASN A 229 10.64 -17.23 -12.31
CA ASN A 229 11.17 -16.37 -13.37
C ASN A 229 10.47 -14.99 -13.38
N PRO A 230 11.19 -13.88 -13.15
CA PRO A 230 10.63 -12.53 -13.07
C PRO A 230 10.01 -12.06 -14.40
N ARG A 231 10.51 -12.51 -15.56
CA ARG A 231 9.92 -12.16 -16.86
C ARG A 231 8.55 -12.81 -17.06
N LEU A 232 8.40 -14.06 -16.62
CA LEU A 232 7.11 -14.76 -16.68
C LEU A 232 6.11 -14.16 -15.69
N ALA A 233 6.58 -13.76 -14.50
CA ALA A 233 5.77 -13.04 -13.52
C ALA A 233 5.25 -11.70 -14.09
N LEU A 234 6.11 -10.92 -14.74
CA LEU A 234 5.71 -9.68 -15.41
C LEU A 234 4.66 -9.91 -16.50
N VAL A 235 4.83 -10.93 -17.36
CA VAL A 235 3.85 -11.26 -18.41
C VAL A 235 2.49 -11.64 -17.80
N GLN A 236 2.46 -12.43 -16.73
CA GLN A 236 1.21 -12.77 -16.06
C GLN A 236 0.55 -11.56 -15.40
N LEU A 237 1.33 -10.68 -14.76
CA LEU A 237 0.81 -9.43 -14.19
C LEU A 237 0.21 -8.54 -15.26
N LEU A 238 0.85 -8.44 -16.43
CA LEU A 238 0.29 -7.73 -17.59
C LEU A 238 -1.01 -8.39 -18.09
N ILE A 239 -1.09 -9.71 -18.11
CA ILE A 239 -2.34 -10.42 -18.48
C ILE A 239 -3.46 -10.13 -17.47
N ILE A 240 -3.16 -10.14 -16.17
CA ILE A 240 -4.12 -9.82 -15.10
C ILE A 240 -4.59 -8.37 -15.24
N ALA A 241 -3.65 -7.45 -15.46
CA ALA A 241 -3.92 -6.04 -15.69
C ALA A 241 -4.82 -5.82 -16.92
N CYS A 242 -4.51 -6.48 -18.03
CA CYS A 242 -5.31 -6.43 -19.26
C CYS A 242 -6.71 -7.03 -19.06
N ARG A 243 -6.84 -8.16 -18.36
CA ARG A 243 -8.14 -8.78 -18.07
C ARG A 243 -9.04 -7.85 -17.27
N ASN A 244 -8.53 -7.27 -16.18
CA ASN A 244 -9.31 -6.41 -15.31
C ASN A 244 -9.69 -5.07 -15.98
N SER A 245 -8.82 -4.57 -16.86
CA SER A 245 -9.13 -3.41 -17.71
C SER A 245 -10.27 -3.68 -18.69
N ALA A 246 -10.29 -4.87 -19.32
CA ALA A 246 -11.36 -5.27 -20.23
C ALA A 246 -12.71 -5.44 -19.49
N THR A 247 -12.70 -5.95 -18.26
CA THR A 247 -13.92 -6.07 -17.45
C THR A 247 -14.49 -4.71 -17.07
N ARG A 248 -13.64 -3.70 -16.81
CA ARG A 248 -14.08 -2.32 -16.57
C ARG A 248 -14.75 -1.69 -17.80
N ILE A 249 -14.18 -1.88 -18.99
CA ILE A 249 -14.77 -1.35 -20.24
C ILE A 249 -16.15 -1.97 -20.48
N MET A 250 -16.31 -3.28 -20.25
CA MET A 250 -17.61 -3.94 -20.40
C MET A 250 -18.63 -3.51 -19.34
N ALA A 251 -18.20 -3.25 -18.10
CA ALA A 251 -19.08 -2.79 -17.03
C ALA A 251 -19.52 -1.32 -17.18
N MET A 252 -18.81 -0.50 -17.97
CA MET A 252 -19.20 0.89 -18.28
C MET A 252 -20.02 1.00 -19.58
N ALA A 253 -20.14 -0.09 -20.35
CA ALA A 253 -20.91 -0.15 -21.60
C ALA A 253 -22.36 -0.65 -21.41
N HIS A 254 -22.77 -0.92 -20.16
CA HIS A 254 -24.12 -1.32 -19.74
C HIS A 254 -24.67 -0.32 -18.72
#